data_AF-A0A8R1IW08-F1
#
_entry.id   AF-A0A8R1IW08-F1
#
_cell.length_a   1.000
_cell.length_b   1.000
_cell.length_c   1.000
_cell.angle_alpha   90.00
_cell.angle_beta   90.00
_cell.angle_gamma   90.00
#
_symmetry.space_group_name_H-M   'P 1'
#
loop_
_entity.id
_entity.type
_entity.pdbx_description
1 polymer ?
#
loop_
_entity_poly.entity_id
_entity_poly.type
_entity_poly.pdbx_seq_one_letter_code
_entity_poly.pdbx_strand_id
1 'polypeptide(L)'
;MGSSILPLRGILKTRFPTRANGGLGEHLPELIEKFKNGVKLNIKGDPVYPIWGLSDCVVGRLSMPSEQIEQNIATVIAAACAHRNPALGPFVNRALLMTIPGEANYAIDVKPWLPVPTEEEIEKIEKKKNKKKKKEEKKTEDTEDVSIAAAL
;
A
#
# COMPACT_ATOMS: atom_id res chain seq x y z
N MET A 1 -11.58 -15.17 -25.28
CA MET A 1 -10.79 -14.18 -26.05
C MET A 1 -9.34 -13.97 -25.54
N GLY A 2 -8.77 -14.86 -24.69
CA GLY A 2 -7.38 -14.70 -24.20
C GLY A 2 -6.37 -15.71 -24.76
N SER A 3 -6.80 -16.69 -25.56
CA SER A 3 -5.96 -17.79 -26.02
C SER A 3 -5.01 -17.42 -27.16
N SER A 4 -5.37 -16.44 -28.01
CA SER A 4 -4.56 -16.01 -29.15
C SER A 4 -3.29 -15.25 -28.78
N ILE A 5 -3.25 -14.64 -27.59
CA ILE A 5 -2.12 -13.82 -27.12
C ILE A 5 -1.11 -14.63 -26.29
N LEU A 6 -1.45 -15.83 -25.81
CA LEU A 6 -0.56 -16.69 -25.00
C LEU A 6 0.81 -16.96 -25.64
N PRO A 7 0.93 -17.20 -26.97
CA PRO A 7 2.25 -17.39 -27.61
C PRO A 7 3.19 -16.18 -27.48
N LEU A 8 2.64 -14.97 -27.31
CA LEU A 8 3.41 -13.73 -27.21
C LEU A 8 3.92 -13.45 -25.79
N ARG A 9 3.58 -14.29 -24.81
CA ARG A 9 4.00 -14.13 -23.41
C ARG A 9 5.53 -14.06 -23.27
N GLY A 10 6.25 -14.88 -24.02
CA GLY A 10 7.72 -14.92 -23.99
C GLY A 10 8.37 -13.63 -24.52
N ILE A 11 7.72 -12.96 -25.48
CA ILE A 11 8.22 -11.73 -26.12
C ILE A 11 7.88 -10.52 -25.26
N LEU A 12 6.63 -10.42 -24.81
CA LEU A 12 6.11 -9.25 -24.08
C LEU A 12 6.55 -9.21 -22.61
N LYS A 13 6.94 -10.35 -22.02
CA LYS A 13 7.42 -10.50 -20.63
C LYS A 13 6.59 -9.68 -19.64
N THR A 14 7.11 -8.54 -19.18
CA THR A 14 6.48 -7.65 -18.17
C THR A 14 5.33 -6.81 -18.71
N ARG A 15 5.24 -6.61 -20.03
CA ARG A 15 4.16 -5.88 -20.70
C ARG A 15 2.98 -6.77 -21.09
N PHE A 16 3.05 -8.05 -20.78
CA PHE A 16 1.97 -8.97 -21.08
C PHE A 16 0.70 -8.61 -20.28
N PRO A 17 -0.48 -8.50 -20.92
CA PRO A 17 -1.72 -8.21 -20.23
C PRO A 17 -2.11 -9.38 -19.33
N THR A 18 -2.06 -9.16 -18.02
CA THR A 18 -2.53 -10.12 -17.01
C THR A 18 -3.63 -9.48 -16.17
N ARG A 19 -4.47 -10.30 -15.54
CA ARG A 19 -5.45 -9.82 -14.55
C ARG A 19 -4.75 -9.05 -13.41
N ALA A 20 -3.58 -9.52 -12.97
CA ALA A 20 -2.79 -8.88 -11.93
C ALA A 20 -2.24 -7.50 -12.34
N ASN A 21 -1.83 -7.34 -13.60
CA ASN A 21 -1.40 -6.04 -14.13
C ASN A 21 -2.58 -5.12 -14.48
N GLY A 22 -3.82 -5.57 -14.30
CA GLY A 22 -5.02 -4.87 -14.75
C GLY A 22 -5.13 -4.77 -16.28
N GLY A 23 -4.36 -5.55 -17.05
CA GLY A 23 -4.35 -5.51 -18.51
C GLY A 23 -5.41 -6.37 -19.20
N LEU A 24 -6.21 -7.11 -18.41
CA LEU A 24 -7.22 -8.04 -18.91
C LEU A 24 -8.54 -7.81 -18.16
N GLY A 25 -9.56 -7.32 -18.87
CA GLY A 25 -10.89 -7.06 -18.33
C GLY A 25 -11.95 -7.08 -19.44
N GLU A 26 -13.22 -7.16 -19.05
CA GLU A 26 -14.36 -7.19 -19.98
C GLU A 26 -14.72 -5.78 -20.48
N HIS A 27 -14.46 -4.75 -19.68
CA HIS A 27 -14.70 -3.35 -20.01
C HIS A 27 -13.41 -2.67 -20.48
N LEU A 28 -13.19 -2.66 -21.80
CA LEU A 28 -12.03 -2.03 -22.41
C LEU A 28 -11.92 -0.50 -22.20
N PRO A 29 -13.02 0.30 -22.29
CA PRO A 29 -12.93 1.75 -22.13
C PRO A 29 -12.41 2.16 -20.74
N GLU A 30 -12.99 1.56 -19.68
CA GLU A 30 -12.54 1.79 -18.30
C GLU A 30 -11.09 1.38 -18.08
N LEU A 31 -10.65 0.32 -18.76
CA LEU A 31 -9.28 -0.15 -18.68
C LEU A 31 -8.30 0.87 -19.25
N ILE A 32 -8.64 1.44 -20.41
CA ILE A 32 -7.82 2.46 -21.07
C ILE A 32 -7.70 3.71 -20.19
N GLU A 33 -8.80 4.14 -19.57
CA GLU A 33 -8.79 5.29 -18.64
C GLU A 33 -7.90 5.02 -17.42
N LYS A 34 -8.00 3.82 -16.84
CA LYS A 34 -7.12 3.39 -15.74
C LYS A 34 -5.65 3.33 -16.15
N PHE A 35 -5.32 2.90 -17.36
CA PHE A 35 -3.93 2.89 -17.85
C PHE A 35 -3.40 4.29 -18.17
N LYS A 36 -4.27 5.20 -18.62
CA LYS A 36 -3.90 6.57 -18.97
C LYS A 36 -3.61 7.41 -17.73
N ASN A 37 -4.47 7.30 -16.71
CA ASN A 37 -4.42 8.15 -15.52
C ASN A 37 -3.84 7.44 -14.29
N GLY A 38 -3.76 6.11 -14.31
CA GLY A 38 -3.35 5.32 -13.15
C GLY A 38 -1.84 5.33 -12.94
N VAL A 39 -1.45 5.50 -11.67
CA VAL A 39 -0.07 5.37 -11.21
C VAL A 39 0.06 4.07 -10.42
N LYS A 40 1.15 3.33 -10.67
CA LYS A 40 1.44 2.11 -9.92
C LYS A 40 2.15 2.47 -8.62
N LEU A 41 1.52 2.16 -7.49
CA LEU A 41 2.14 2.24 -6.18
C LEU A 41 2.83 0.90 -5.89
N ASN A 42 4.14 0.93 -5.66
CA ASN A 42 4.89 -0.25 -5.22
C ASN A 42 5.51 0.07 -3.86
N ILE A 43 5.27 -0.80 -2.88
CA ILE A 43 5.84 -0.67 -1.53
C ILE A 43 6.93 -1.72 -1.43
N LYS A 44 8.17 -1.27 -1.34
CA LYS A 44 9.34 -2.12 -1.12
C LYS A 44 9.77 -1.97 0.33
N GLY A 45 10.23 -3.05 0.95
CA GLY A 45 10.90 -2.95 2.25
C GLY A 45 12.21 -2.16 2.07
N ASP A 46 12.51 -1.29 3.02
CA ASP A 46 13.81 -0.61 3.06
C ASP A 46 14.91 -1.66 3.35
N PRO A 47 15.99 -1.69 2.55
CA PRO A 47 17.12 -2.60 2.79
C PRO A 47 17.83 -2.38 4.14
N VAL A 48 17.79 -1.16 4.69
CA VAL A 48 18.45 -0.83 5.96
C VAL A 48 17.55 -1.15 7.15
N TYR A 49 16.27 -0.76 7.08
CA TYR A 49 15.30 -0.99 8.14
C TYR A 49 14.06 -1.72 7.60
N PRO A 50 14.00 -3.06 7.68
CA PRO A 50 12.90 -3.86 7.13
C PRO A 50 11.52 -3.55 7.71
N ILE A 51 11.46 -2.81 8.82
CA ILE A 51 10.24 -2.34 9.48
C ILE A 51 9.60 -1.19 8.67
N TRP A 52 10.38 -0.52 7.81
CA TRP A 52 9.94 0.58 6.97
C TRP A 52 9.66 0.11 5.55
N GLY A 53 8.55 0.60 4.99
CA GLY A 53 8.22 0.47 3.58
C GLY A 53 8.55 1.78 2.87
N LEU A 54 9.31 1.69 1.79
CA LEU A 54 9.60 2.79 0.88
C LEU A 54 8.71 2.65 -0.37
N SER A 55 8.08 3.75 -0.77
CA SER A 55 7.24 3.79 -1.96
C SER A 55 7.58 5.00 -2.81
N ASP A 56 8.05 4.72 -4.02
CA ASP A 56 8.42 5.74 -5.00
C ASP A 56 7.28 5.93 -6.00
N CYS A 57 6.71 7.13 -6.04
CA CYS A 57 5.56 7.44 -6.88
C CYS A 57 5.80 8.74 -7.62
N VAL A 58 5.53 8.75 -8.93
CA VAL A 58 5.63 9.95 -9.75
C VAL A 58 4.30 10.69 -9.70
N VAL A 59 4.30 11.87 -9.07
CA VAL A 59 3.09 12.69 -8.84
C VAL A 59 2.81 13.70 -9.95
N GLY A 60 3.78 13.99 -10.82
CA GLY A 60 3.59 14.96 -11.89
C GLY A 60 4.87 15.34 -12.64
N ARG A 61 4.74 16.29 -13.57
CA ARG A 61 5.86 16.93 -14.27
C ARG A 61 6.11 18.31 -13.66
N LEU A 62 7.36 18.79 -13.73
CA LEU A 62 7.74 20.12 -13.22
C LEU A 62 7.00 21.28 -13.92
N SER A 63 6.50 21.07 -15.14
CA SER A 63 5.74 22.08 -15.90
C SER A 63 4.28 22.21 -15.45
N MET A 64 3.80 21.38 -14.53
CA MET A 64 2.42 21.44 -14.05
C MET A 64 2.23 22.55 -13.02
N PRO A 65 1.03 23.14 -12.92
CA PRO A 65 0.72 24.11 -11.88
C PRO A 65 0.67 23.44 -10.50
N SER A 66 1.03 24.22 -9.46
CA SER A 66 1.15 23.74 -8.09
C SER A 66 -0.13 23.10 -7.55
N GLU A 67 -1.30 23.67 -7.88
CA GLU A 67 -2.61 23.16 -7.44
C GLU A 67 -2.86 21.71 -7.92
N GLN A 68 -2.48 21.39 -9.16
CA GLN A 68 -2.63 20.04 -9.70
C GLN A 68 -1.67 19.06 -9.02
N ILE A 69 -0.46 19.52 -8.70
CA ILE A 69 0.53 18.70 -7.99
C ILE A 69 0.04 18.37 -6.59
N GLU A 70 -0.53 19.34 -5.86
CA GLU A 70 -1.10 19.12 -4.54
C GLU A 70 -2.26 18.11 -4.57
N GLN A 71 -3.16 18.22 -5.55
CA GLN A 71 -4.25 17.25 -5.74
C GLN A 71 -3.74 15.84 -6.07
N ASN A 72 -2.68 15.73 -6.90
CA ASN A 72 -2.07 14.45 -7.22
C ASN A 72 -1.41 13.82 -5.98
N ILE A 73 -0.76 14.62 -5.14
CA ILE A 73 -0.17 14.15 -3.88
C ILE A 73 -1.27 13.64 -2.94
N ALA A 74 -2.35 14.41 -2.77
CA ALA A 74 -3.49 14.03 -1.94
C ALA A 74 -4.13 12.70 -2.39
N THR A 75 -4.33 12.52 -3.70
CA THR A 75 -4.93 11.29 -4.24
C THR A 75 -4.03 10.07 -4.08
N VAL A 76 -2.71 10.21 -4.24
CA VAL A 76 -1.75 9.12 -4.01
C VAL A 76 -1.74 8.71 -2.55
N ILE A 77 -1.74 9.66 -1.61
CA ILE A 77 -1.78 9.37 -0.17
C ILE A 77 -3.09 8.69 0.19
N ALA A 78 -4.23 9.19 -0.30
CA ALA A 78 -5.54 8.59 -0.05
C ALA A 78 -5.61 7.14 -0.57
N ALA A 79 -5.08 6.88 -1.77
CA ALA A 79 -5.01 5.53 -2.34
C ALA A 79 -4.11 4.61 -1.51
N ALA A 80 -2.96 5.09 -1.04
CA ALA A 80 -2.09 4.32 -0.16
C ALA A 80 -2.75 4.01 1.19
N CYS A 81 -3.44 4.99 1.78
CA CYS A 81 -4.20 4.83 3.02
C CYS A 81 -5.39 3.87 2.87
N ALA A 82 -6.04 3.79 1.70
CA ALA A 82 -7.17 2.88 1.49
C ALA A 82 -6.82 1.39 1.71
N HIS A 83 -5.54 1.01 1.53
CA HIS A 83 -5.09 -0.37 1.73
C HIS A 83 -4.80 -0.73 3.20
N ARG A 84 -4.73 0.25 4.11
CA ARG A 84 -4.47 0.02 5.54
C ARG A 84 -5.56 0.64 6.41
N ASN A 85 -5.97 -0.07 7.46
CA ASN A 85 -6.95 0.49 8.39
C ASN A 85 -6.34 1.71 9.14
N PRO A 86 -6.99 2.89 9.11
CA PRO A 86 -6.52 4.12 9.76
C PRO A 86 -6.21 3.97 11.25
N ALA A 87 -6.87 3.05 11.94
CA ALA A 87 -6.70 2.84 13.38
C ALA A 87 -5.43 2.02 13.77
N LEU A 88 -4.57 1.66 12.81
CA LEU A 88 -3.29 0.97 13.06
C LEU A 88 -2.12 1.94 13.34
N GLY A 89 -2.39 3.23 13.56
CA GLY A 89 -1.37 4.25 13.85
C GLY A 89 -0.88 4.98 12.59
N PRO A 90 0.06 5.93 12.74
CA PRO A 90 0.54 6.77 11.64
C PRO A 90 1.12 5.89 10.54
N PHE A 91 0.55 6.00 9.33
CA PHE A 91 0.95 5.17 8.19
C PHE A 91 2.13 5.77 7.44
N VAL A 92 2.13 7.10 7.27
CA VAL A 92 3.19 7.84 6.59
C VAL A 92 3.93 8.68 7.63
N ASN A 93 5.17 8.30 7.92
CA ASN A 93 5.99 9.02 8.89
C ASN A 93 6.73 10.20 8.26
N ARG A 94 7.19 10.04 7.01
CA ARG A 94 7.96 11.04 6.27
C ARG A 94 7.65 10.92 4.78
N ALA A 95 7.42 12.05 4.11
CA ALA A 95 7.46 12.13 2.66
C ALA A 95 8.61 13.05 2.21
N LEU A 96 9.23 12.68 1.10
CA LEU A 96 10.25 13.45 0.43
C LEU A 96 9.82 13.64 -1.02
N LEU A 97 9.88 14.87 -1.51
CA LEU A 97 9.81 15.16 -2.95
C LEU A 97 11.23 15.16 -3.50
N MET A 98 11.38 14.46 -4.62
CA MET A 98 12.60 14.44 -5.40
C MET A 98 12.26 14.72 -6.86
N THR A 99 13.14 15.43 -7.55
CA THR A 99 13.04 15.67 -8.99
C THR A 99 14.03 14.77 -9.71
N ILE A 100 13.60 13.91 -10.63
CA ILE A 100 14.52 13.11 -11.44
C ILE A 100 15.04 13.98 -12.59
N PRO A 101 16.36 14.15 -12.82
CA PRO A 101 17.52 13.41 -12.26
C PRO A 101 18.28 14.15 -11.13
N GLY A 102 17.69 15.16 -10.49
CA GLY A 102 18.32 15.91 -9.39
C GLY A 102 18.43 15.12 -8.08
N GLU A 103 19.40 15.50 -7.25
CA GLU A 103 19.68 14.87 -5.94
C GLU A 103 19.00 15.60 -4.77
N ALA A 104 18.33 16.72 -5.04
CA ALA A 104 17.67 17.51 -4.02
C ALA A 104 16.42 16.78 -3.50
N ASN A 105 16.40 16.56 -2.18
CA ASN A 105 15.26 15.99 -1.46
C ASN A 105 14.61 17.08 -0.61
N TYR A 106 13.34 17.34 -0.83
CA TYR A 106 12.55 18.29 -0.05
C TYR A 106 11.61 17.54 0.88
N ALA A 107 11.71 17.80 2.19
CA ALA A 107 10.79 17.25 3.16
C ALA A 107 9.44 17.96 3.09
N ILE A 108 8.36 17.18 3.09
CA ILE A 108 6.99 17.70 3.05
C ILE A 108 6.23 17.21 4.26
N ASP A 109 5.45 18.10 4.83
CA ASP A 109 4.49 17.75 5.87
C ASP A 109 3.25 17.09 5.25
N VAL A 110 3.12 15.79 5.46
CA VAL A 110 2.00 14.97 4.93
C VAL A 110 0.76 15.02 5.83
N LYS A 111 0.90 15.59 7.03
CA LYS A 111 -0.14 15.67 8.05
C LYS A 111 -1.49 16.23 7.54
N PRO A 112 -1.52 17.24 6.65
CA PRO A 112 -2.78 17.79 6.15
C PRO A 112 -3.61 16.83 5.29
N TRP A 113 -2.96 15.86 4.64
CA TRP A 113 -3.61 14.94 3.69
C TRP A 113 -3.88 13.54 4.25
N LEU A 114 -3.45 13.29 5.49
CA LEU A 114 -3.76 12.03 6.15
C LEU A 114 -5.23 12.05 6.59
N PRO A 115 -6.02 11.00 6.27
CA PRO A 115 -7.36 10.88 6.82
C PRO A 115 -7.25 10.83 8.35
N VAL A 116 -7.83 11.83 9.02
CA VAL A 116 -7.91 11.86 10.47
C VAL A 116 -8.80 10.69 10.90
N PRO A 117 -8.31 9.76 11.74
CA PRO A 117 -9.10 8.63 12.18
C PRO A 117 -10.34 9.13 12.96
N THR A 118 -11.54 8.76 12.51
CA THR A 118 -12.76 8.95 13.28
C THR A 118 -12.74 7.98 14.47
N GLU A 119 -13.15 8.44 15.66
CA GLU A 119 -13.05 7.72 16.95
C GLU A 119 -13.66 6.30 16.92
N GLU A 120 -14.65 6.05 16.05
CA GLU A 120 -15.33 4.76 15.90
C GLU A 120 -14.48 3.64 15.27
N GLU A 121 -13.46 3.98 14.48
CA GLU A 121 -12.57 2.99 13.86
C GLU A 121 -11.49 2.52 14.83
N ILE A 122 -11.09 3.39 15.76
CA ILE A 122 -10.12 3.13 16.82
C ILE A 122 -10.69 2.08 17.79
N GLU A 123 -11.95 2.23 18.22
CA GLU A 123 -12.60 1.25 19.10
C GLU A 123 -12.74 -0.15 18.49
N LYS A 124 -13.00 -0.24 17.17
CA LYS A 124 -13.15 -1.53 16.48
C LYS A 124 -11.81 -2.27 16.39
N ILE A 125 -10.68 -1.56 16.34
CA ILE A 125 -9.35 -2.17 16.39
C ILE A 125 -8.98 -2.56 17.82
N GLU A 126 -9.31 -1.75 18.83
CA GLU A 126 -9.06 -2.13 20.24
C GLU A 126 -9.83 -3.40 20.63
N LYS A 127 -11.10 -3.51 20.21
CA LYS A 127 -11.89 -4.73 20.39
C LYS A 127 -11.28 -5.94 19.67
N LYS A 128 -10.67 -5.75 18.48
CA LYS A 128 -9.96 -6.82 17.75
C LYS A 128 -8.59 -7.16 18.35
N LYS A 129 -7.82 -6.19 18.85
CA LYS A 129 -6.53 -6.40 19.55
C LYS A 129 -6.74 -7.12 20.88
N ASN A 130 -7.76 -6.76 21.67
CA ASN A 130 -8.10 -7.50 22.89
C ASN A 130 -8.59 -8.93 22.62
N LYS A 131 -9.33 -9.16 21.53
CA LYS A 131 -9.74 -10.51 21.13
C LYS A 131 -8.58 -11.36 20.62
N LYS A 132 -7.53 -10.74 20.06
CA LYS A 132 -6.31 -11.43 19.61
C LYS A 132 -5.36 -11.73 20.79
N LYS A 133 -5.18 -10.79 21.73
CA LYS A 133 -4.47 -11.02 23.01
C LYS A 133 -5.10 -12.16 23.82
N LYS A 134 -6.43 -12.16 24.00
CA LYS A 134 -7.15 -13.28 24.66
C LYS A 134 -7.02 -14.63 23.94
N LYS A 135 -6.66 -14.64 22.65
CA LYS A 135 -6.49 -15.87 21.86
C LYS A 135 -5.03 -16.34 21.82
N GLU A 136 -4.08 -15.45 22.10
CA GLU A 136 -2.66 -15.76 22.29
C GLU A 136 -2.41 -16.25 23.73
N GLU A 137 -3.01 -15.63 24.75
CA GLU A 137 -2.92 -16.08 26.16
C GLU A 137 -3.51 -17.50 26.36
N LYS A 138 -4.63 -17.80 25.69
CA LYS A 138 -5.24 -19.14 25.73
C LYS A 138 -4.43 -20.22 25.03
N LYS A 139 -3.53 -19.85 24.11
CA LYS A 139 -2.66 -20.82 23.42
C LYS A 139 -1.39 -21.12 24.21
N THR A 140 -0.94 -20.20 25.05
CA THR A 140 0.21 -20.42 25.95
C THR A 140 -0.15 -21.31 27.13
N GLU A 141 -1.35 -21.17 27.73
CA GLU A 141 -1.82 -22.06 28.80
C GLU A 141 -1.98 -23.52 28.33
N ASP A 142 -2.59 -23.75 27.15
CA ASP A 142 -2.75 -25.11 26.60
C ASP A 142 -1.41 -25.81 26.26
N THR A 143 -0.33 -25.06 26.00
CA THR A 143 1.00 -25.64 25.74
C THR A 143 1.79 -25.95 27.01
N GLU A 144 1.57 -25.21 28.09
CA GLU A 144 2.24 -25.47 29.37
C GLU A 144 1.66 -26.70 30.07
N ASP A 145 0.33 -26.89 30.04
CA ASP A 145 -0.33 -28.06 30.66
C ASP A 145 0.04 -29.40 29.99
N VAL A 146 0.26 -29.42 28.68
CA VAL A 146 0.71 -30.64 27.96
C VAL A 146 2.19 -30.96 28.27
N SER A 147 3.01 -29.94 28.53
CA SER A 147 4.43 -30.12 28.84
C SER A 147 4.67 -30.63 30.27
N ILE A 148 3.80 -30.28 31.22
CA ILE A 148 3.88 -30.74 32.61
C ILE A 148 3.35 -32.18 32.76
N ALA A 149 2.33 -32.57 31.99
CA ALA A 149 1.78 -33.93 32.01
C ALA A 149 2.68 -35.01 31.36
N ALA A 150 3.64 -34.61 30.53
CA ALA A 150 4.58 -35.54 29.87
C ALA A 150 5.87 -35.80 30.68
N ALA A 151 6.05 -35.16 31.84
CA ALA A 151 7.26 -35.21 32.66
C ALA A 151 7.08 -35.93 34.02
N LEU A 152 5.94 -36.60 34.24
CA LEU A 152 5.63 -37.46 35.40
C LEU A 152 5.49 -38.92 34.94
#